data_AF-A0A380W7F1-F1
#
_entry.id   AF-A0A380W7F1-F1
#
_cell.length_a   1.000
_cell.length_b   1.000
_cell.length_c   1.000
_cell.angle_alpha   90.00
_cell.angle_beta   90.00
_cell.angle_gamma   90.00
#
_symmetry.space_group_name_H-M   'P 1'
#
loop_
_entity.id
_entity.type
_entity.pdbx_description
1 polymer ?
#
loop_
_entity_poly.entity_id
_entity_poly.type
_entity_poly.pdbx_seq_one_letter_code
_entity_poly.pdbx_strand_id
1 'polypeptide(L)'
;MKLLGTIIIAAIVAALLGGVVAVALSSLVACWQAGCALSGMQQFMLTPFYAGLGAVVFVVAATRKQWREAMFYALRLLMLVPVVLIVVGLAAGNSPRAQIPFQLGSAVLLSIPFWVVIISQWWMVRRALVSREAAQV
;
A
#
# COMPACT_ATOMS: atom_id res chain seq x y z
N MET A 1 -21.84 7.96 -11.01
CA MET A 1 -20.63 8.81 -10.88
C MET A 1 -20.14 9.05 -9.44
N LYS A 2 -21.01 9.05 -8.41
CA LYS A 2 -20.60 9.30 -6.99
C LYS A 2 -19.61 8.28 -6.36
N LEU A 3 -19.53 7.04 -6.85
CA LEU A 3 -18.70 5.96 -6.26
C LEU A 3 -17.24 6.02 -6.76
N LEU A 4 -17.07 6.29 -8.06
CA LEU A 4 -15.76 6.59 -8.65
C LEU A 4 -15.11 7.81 -8.00
N GLY A 5 -15.88 8.88 -7.76
CA GLY A 5 -15.37 10.07 -7.07
C GLY A 5 -14.89 9.80 -5.64
N THR A 6 -15.59 8.94 -4.89
CA THR A 6 -15.17 8.56 -3.52
C THR A 6 -13.90 7.71 -3.54
N ILE A 7 -13.73 6.85 -4.54
CA ILE A 7 -12.50 6.06 -4.69
C ILE A 7 -11.32 6.94 -5.10
N ILE A 8 -11.51 7.90 -5.99
CA ILE A 8 -10.45 8.85 -6.37
C ILE A 8 -10.00 9.67 -5.16
N ILE A 9 -10.95 10.18 -4.36
CA ILE A 9 -10.63 10.90 -3.12
C ILE A 9 -9.91 9.98 -2.13
N ALA A 10 -10.40 8.75 -1.94
CA ALA A 10 -9.74 7.78 -1.07
C ALA A 10 -8.32 7.45 -1.55
N ALA A 11 -8.10 7.39 -2.86
CA ALA A 11 -6.78 7.16 -3.44
C ALA A 11 -5.83 8.33 -3.19
N ILE A 12 -6.29 9.56 -3.37
CA ILE A 12 -5.50 10.77 -3.10
C ILE A 12 -5.16 10.86 -1.61
N VAL A 13 -6.13 10.68 -0.71
CA VAL A 13 -5.89 10.78 0.73
C VAL A 13 -4.97 9.66 1.21
N ALA A 14 -5.15 8.44 0.72
CA ALA A 14 -4.26 7.33 1.05
C ALA A 14 -2.84 7.55 0.53
N ALA A 15 -2.67 8.10 -0.68
CA ALA A 15 -1.37 8.47 -1.21
C ALA A 15 -0.69 9.54 -0.34
N LEU A 16 -1.44 10.54 0.13
CA LEU A 16 -0.93 11.55 1.04
C LEU A 16 -0.49 10.93 2.38
N LEU A 17 -1.31 10.06 2.98
CA LEU A 17 -0.98 9.36 4.23
C LEU A 17 0.25 8.47 4.08
N GLY A 18 0.33 7.70 2.98
CA GLY A 18 1.50 6.89 2.65
C GLY A 18 2.76 7.73 2.48
N GLY A 19 2.64 8.90 1.84
CA GLY A 19 3.73 9.84 1.63
C GLY A 19 4.23 10.44 2.95
N VAL A 20 3.32 10.87 3.83
CA VAL A 20 3.66 11.37 5.17
C VAL A 20 4.40 10.30 5.98
N VAL A 21 3.93 9.05 5.93
CA VAL A 21 4.59 7.93 6.63
C VAL A 21 5.96 7.63 6.03
N ALA A 22 6.11 7.68 4.70
CA ALA A 22 7.40 7.51 4.03
C ALA A 22 8.39 8.61 4.45
N VAL A 23 7.95 9.87 4.56
CA VAL A 23 8.78 10.99 5.07
C VAL A 23 9.17 10.77 6.52
N ALA A 24 8.19 10.43 7.38
CA ALA A 24 8.45 10.23 8.80
C ALA A 24 9.46 9.09 9.02
N LEU A 25 9.29 7.96 8.32
CA LEU A 25 10.22 6.83 8.36
C LEU A 25 11.60 7.21 7.82
N SER A 26 11.67 7.96 6.71
CA SER A 26 12.93 8.45 6.16
C SER A 26 13.67 9.34 7.16
N SER A 27 12.96 10.23 7.86
CA SER A 27 13.54 11.11 8.89
C SER A 27 13.98 10.36 10.15
N LEU A 28 13.25 9.31 10.55
CA LEU A 28 13.61 8.47 11.71
C LEU A 28 14.84 7.60 11.42
N VAL A 29 14.95 7.06 10.20
CA VAL A 29 16.06 6.17 9.81
C VAL A 29 17.31 6.95 9.40
N ALA A 30 17.15 8.15 8.83
CA ALA A 30 18.26 9.06 8.53
C ALA A 30 19.09 9.44 9.78
N CYS A 31 18.50 9.33 10.98
CA CYS A 31 19.21 9.56 12.24
C CYS A 31 19.90 8.31 12.81
N TRP A 32 19.57 7.10 12.35
CA TRP A 32 20.01 5.86 13.02
C TRP A 32 21.16 5.15 12.32
N GLN A 33 21.26 5.26 11.00
CA GLN A 33 22.35 4.65 10.24
C GLN A 33 23.06 5.76 9.47
N ALA A 34 24.35 5.95 9.73
CA ALA A 34 25.24 6.91 9.08
C ALA A 34 25.48 6.60 7.57
N GLY A 35 24.42 6.32 6.83
CA GLY A 35 24.38 5.98 5.42
C GLY A 35 23.02 6.36 4.84
N CYS A 36 22.95 7.56 4.27
CA CYS A 36 21.81 8.09 3.50
C CYS A 36 21.55 7.29 2.22
N ALA A 37 21.16 6.01 2.33
CA ALA A 37 21.16 5.09 1.19
C ALA A 37 19.79 4.46 0.87
N LEU A 38 18.70 5.03 1.37
CA LEU A 38 17.39 4.91 0.71
C LEU A 38 16.78 6.31 0.68
N SER A 39 17.08 7.07 -0.37
CA SER A 39 16.58 8.44 -0.49
C SER A 39 15.05 8.39 -0.43
N GLY A 40 14.45 9.08 0.54
CA GLY A 40 12.99 9.13 0.73
C GLY A 40 12.23 9.47 -0.56
N MET A 41 12.91 10.07 -1.55
CA MET A 41 12.48 10.27 -2.92
C MET A 41 11.93 9.00 -3.61
N GLN A 42 12.62 7.86 -3.43
CA GLN A 42 12.24 6.60 -4.07
C GLN A 42 10.99 5.99 -3.43
N GLN A 43 10.86 6.10 -2.09
CA GLN A 43 9.63 5.72 -1.39
C GLN A 43 8.46 6.63 -1.80
N PHE A 44 8.71 7.94 -1.88
CA PHE A 44 7.70 8.91 -2.30
C PHE A 44 7.18 8.66 -3.71
N MET A 45 8.08 8.39 -4.67
CA MET A 45 7.72 8.08 -6.05
C MET A 45 6.91 6.80 -6.20
N LEU A 46 7.07 5.83 -5.29
CA LEU A 46 6.32 4.57 -5.32
C LEU A 46 4.93 4.67 -4.69
N THR A 47 4.73 5.59 -3.75
CA THR A 47 3.42 5.84 -3.09
C THR A 47 2.23 6.00 -4.05
N PRO A 48 2.29 6.80 -5.14
CA PRO A 48 1.17 6.92 -6.07
C PRO A 48 0.87 5.61 -6.81
N PHE A 49 1.89 4.77 -7.07
CA PHE A 49 1.67 3.44 -7.66
C PHE A 49 0.96 2.50 -6.67
N TYR A 50 1.32 2.54 -5.39
CA TYR A 50 0.63 1.78 -4.34
C TYR A 50 -0.84 2.18 -4.24
N ALA A 51 -1.10 3.50 -4.28
CA ALA A 51 -2.45 4.02 -4.25
C ALA A 51 -3.24 3.65 -5.52
N GLY A 52 -2.61 3.69 -6.70
CA GLY A 52 -3.24 3.26 -7.95
C GLY A 52 -3.61 1.78 -7.93
N LEU A 53 -2.71 0.92 -7.45
CA LEU A 53 -2.92 -0.52 -7.38
C LEU A 53 -4.06 -0.88 -6.44
N GLY A 54 -4.07 -0.30 -5.23
CA GLY A 54 -5.18 -0.47 -4.29
C GLY A 54 -6.49 0.08 -4.84
N ALA A 55 -6.49 1.24 -5.51
CA ALA A 55 -7.68 1.80 -6.13
C ALA A 55 -8.28 0.86 -7.18
N VAL A 56 -7.48 0.32 -8.09
CA VAL A 56 -7.96 -0.63 -9.12
C VAL A 56 -8.58 -1.87 -8.46
N VAL A 57 -7.88 -2.47 -7.50
CA VAL A 57 -8.35 -3.68 -6.81
C VAL A 57 -9.64 -3.41 -6.03
N PHE A 58 -9.73 -2.30 -5.30
CA PHE A 58 -10.92 -1.94 -4.53
C PHE A 58 -12.10 -1.48 -5.41
N VAL A 59 -11.88 -0.86 -6.57
CA VAL A 59 -12.96 -0.60 -7.56
C VAL A 59 -13.57 -1.92 -8.01
N VAL A 60 -12.73 -2.88 -8.41
CA VAL A 60 -13.20 -4.18 -8.90
C VAL A 60 -13.91 -4.96 -7.80
N ALA A 61 -13.42 -4.90 -6.56
CA ALA A 61 -14.08 -5.53 -5.43
C ALA A 61 -15.43 -4.85 -5.10
N ALA A 62 -15.52 -3.52 -5.21
CA ALA A 62 -16.72 -2.74 -4.92
C ALA A 62 -17.86 -2.96 -5.93
N THR A 63 -17.56 -3.40 -7.16
CA THR A 63 -18.59 -3.68 -8.18
C THR A 63 -19.15 -5.11 -8.11
N ARG A 64 -18.61 -5.97 -7.24
CA ARG A 64 -19.11 -7.35 -7.05
C ARG A 64 -20.38 -7.38 -6.20
N LYS A 65 -21.26 -8.32 -6.50
CA LYS A 65 -22.52 -8.55 -5.75
C LYS A 65 -22.27 -8.89 -4.28
N GLN A 66 -21.22 -9.65 -3.97
CA GLN A 66 -20.73 -9.93 -2.62
C GLN A 66 -19.54 -9.02 -2.27
N TRP A 67 -19.75 -7.70 -2.35
CA TRP A 67 -18.66 -6.72 -2.19
C TRP A 67 -17.93 -6.87 -0.84
N ARG A 68 -18.61 -7.25 0.25
CA ARG A 68 -17.96 -7.47 1.57
C ARG A 68 -16.90 -8.56 1.53
N GLU A 69 -17.23 -9.70 0.96
CA GLU A 69 -16.30 -10.84 0.84
C GLU A 69 -15.18 -10.51 -0.15
N ALA A 70 -15.53 -9.95 -1.31
CA ALA A 70 -14.56 -9.53 -2.32
C ALA A 70 -13.56 -8.50 -1.76
N MET A 71 -14.02 -7.54 -0.95
CA MET A 71 -13.17 -6.54 -0.32
C MET A 71 -12.23 -7.15 0.74
N PHE A 72 -12.70 -8.15 1.48
CA PHE A 72 -11.89 -8.86 2.47
C PHE A 72 -10.79 -9.69 1.81
N TYR A 73 -11.13 -10.44 0.75
CA TYR A 73 -10.14 -11.19 -0.03
C TYR A 73 -9.14 -10.26 -0.74
N ALA A 74 -9.62 -9.15 -1.31
CA ALA A 74 -8.76 -8.13 -1.91
C ALA A 74 -7.77 -7.54 -0.91
N LEU A 75 -8.23 -7.15 0.28
CA LEU A 75 -7.37 -6.65 1.35
C LEU A 75 -6.33 -7.70 1.77
N ARG A 76 -6.75 -8.95 1.97
CA ARG A 76 -5.86 -10.04 2.37
C ARG A 76 -4.79 -10.32 1.30
N LEU A 77 -5.19 -10.31 0.04
CA LEU A 77 -4.27 -10.47 -1.09
C LEU A 77 -3.24 -9.33 -1.11
N LEU A 78 -3.69 -8.08 -1.03
CA LEU A 78 -2.81 -6.91 -1.03
C LEU A 78 -1.85 -6.92 0.16
N MET A 79 -2.31 -7.31 1.35
CA MET A 79 -1.46 -7.43 2.54
C MET A 79 -0.35 -8.48 2.39
N LEU A 80 -0.59 -9.54 1.61
CA LEU A 80 0.40 -10.59 1.34
C LEU A 80 1.45 -10.15 0.32
N VAL A 81 1.17 -9.16 -0.54
CA VAL A 81 2.11 -8.73 -1.60
C VAL A 81 3.48 -8.37 -1.05
N PRO A 82 3.63 -7.48 -0.04
CA PRO A 82 4.95 -7.15 0.50
C PRO A 82 5.63 -8.34 1.18
N VAL A 83 4.87 -9.22 1.83
CA VAL A 83 5.41 -10.43 2.49
C VAL A 83 6.04 -11.35 1.45
N VAL A 84 5.31 -11.62 0.36
CA VAL A 84 5.81 -12.46 -0.74
C VAL A 84 7.06 -11.82 -1.38
N LEU A 85 7.03 -10.51 -1.63
CA LEU A 85 8.19 -9.80 -2.19
C LEU A 85 9.42 -9.87 -1.29
N ILE A 86 9.26 -9.77 0.03
CA ILE A 86 10.36 -9.91 0.99
C ILE A 86 10.92 -11.33 0.99
N VAL A 87 10.07 -12.35 1.02
CA VAL A 87 10.50 -13.77 1.00
C VAL A 87 11.23 -14.11 -0.31
N VAL A 88 10.69 -13.68 -1.45
CA VAL A 88 11.32 -13.87 -2.77
C VAL A 88 12.65 -13.10 -2.83
N GLY A 89 12.68 -11.87 -2.30
CA GLY A 89 13.89 -11.05 -2.24
C GLY A 89 15.00 -11.69 -1.40
N LEU A 90 14.66 -12.29 -0.26
CA LEU A 90 15.58 -13.06 0.58
C LEU A 90 16.11 -14.31 -0.14
N ALA A 91 15.24 -15.07 -0.80
CA ALA A 91 15.64 -16.24 -1.56
C ALA A 91 16.57 -15.87 -2.73
N ALA A 92 16.28 -14.77 -3.42
CA ALA A 92 17.11 -14.25 -4.50
C ALA A 92 18.47 -13.72 -3.99
N GLY A 93 18.48 -13.03 -2.85
CA GLY A 93 19.69 -12.50 -2.21
C GLY A 93 20.65 -13.59 -1.72
N ASN A 94 20.14 -14.76 -1.35
CA ASN A 94 20.95 -15.93 -0.98
C ASN A 94 21.46 -16.73 -2.19
N SER A 95 21.08 -16.34 -3.42
CA SER A 95 21.55 -17.03 -4.62
C SER A 95 22.99 -16.62 -4.97
N PRO A 96 23.85 -17.55 -5.41
CA PRO A 96 25.23 -17.24 -5.81
C PRO A 96 25.33 -16.37 -7.08
N ARG A 97 24.21 -16.05 -7.75
CA ARG A 97 24.13 -15.12 -8.89
C ARG A 97 23.65 -13.72 -8.49
N ALA A 98 23.39 -13.45 -7.21
CA ALA A 98 22.94 -12.15 -6.75
C ALA A 98 24.03 -11.09 -6.93
N GLN A 99 23.82 -10.15 -7.85
CA GLN A 99 24.75 -9.03 -8.08
C GLN A 99 24.63 -7.94 -7.00
N ILE A 100 23.51 -7.89 -6.28
CA ILE A 100 23.22 -6.88 -5.26
C ILE A 100 22.68 -7.61 -4.02
N PRO A 101 23.24 -7.37 -2.81
CA PRO A 101 22.73 -7.98 -1.59
C PRO A 101 21.35 -7.42 -1.26
N PHE A 102 20.41 -8.31 -0.95
CA PHE A 102 19.07 -7.92 -0.54
C PHE A 102 19.11 -7.27 0.85
N GLN A 103 18.69 -6.02 0.95
CA GLN A 103 18.61 -5.30 2.23
C GLN A 103 17.23 -5.48 2.85
N LEU A 104 17.11 -6.43 3.78
CA LEU A 104 15.87 -6.73 4.48
C LEU A 104 15.29 -5.49 5.19
N GLY A 105 16.12 -4.68 5.84
CA GLY A 105 15.68 -3.46 6.53
C GLY A 105 14.98 -2.49 5.57
N SER A 106 15.59 -2.23 4.41
CA SER A 106 15.03 -1.36 3.37
C SER A 106 13.73 -1.91 2.78
N ALA A 107 13.61 -3.23 2.60
CA ALA A 107 12.40 -3.87 2.11
C ALA A 107 11.24 -3.80 3.12
N VAL A 108 11.52 -3.97 4.42
CA VAL A 108 10.54 -3.77 5.48
C VAL A 108 10.09 -2.30 5.54
N LEU A 109 11.03 -1.36 5.45
CA LEU A 109 10.74 0.08 5.42
C LEU A 109 9.85 0.49 4.25
N LEU A 110 9.97 -0.16 3.09
CA LEU A 110 9.09 0.03 1.92
C LEU A 110 7.70 -0.62 2.09
N SER A 111 7.60 -1.70 2.86
CA SER A 111 6.33 -2.40 3.09
C SER A 111 5.36 -1.60 3.98
N ILE A 112 5.88 -0.82 4.92
CA ILE A 112 5.08 -0.02 5.86
C ILE A 112 4.20 1.02 5.13
N PRO A 113 4.74 1.93 4.30
CA PRO A 113 3.92 2.91 3.59
C PRO A 113 2.91 2.23 2.66
N PHE A 114 3.26 1.10 2.04
CA PHE A 114 2.31 0.30 1.26
C PHE A 114 1.12 -0.15 2.11
N TRP A 115 1.35 -0.77 3.28
CA TRP A 115 0.26 -1.19 4.16
C TRP A 115 -0.60 -0.02 4.63
N VAL A 116 0.01 1.12 4.98
CA VAL A 116 -0.75 2.32 5.38
C VAL A 116 -1.67 2.79 4.26
N VAL A 117 -1.17 2.85 3.02
CA VAL A 117 -1.98 3.22 1.84
C VAL A 117 -3.14 2.24 1.66
N ILE A 118 -2.88 0.94 1.69
CA ILE A 118 -3.92 -0.08 1.44
C ILE A 118 -4.98 -0.09 2.54
N ILE A 119 -4.60 -0.03 3.82
CA ILE A 119 -5.55 -0.01 4.95
C ILE A 119 -6.41 1.25 4.89
N SER A 120 -5.80 2.42 4.64
CA SER A 120 -6.52 3.69 4.58
C SER A 120 -7.52 3.72 3.43
N GLN A 121 -7.13 3.26 2.23
CA GLN A 121 -8.06 3.11 1.10
C GLN A 121 -9.21 2.16 1.43
N TRP A 122 -8.89 0.98 1.97
CA TRP A 122 -9.91 0.00 2.33
C TRP A 122 -10.93 0.58 3.32
N TRP A 123 -10.46 1.27 4.35
CA TRP A 123 -11.33 1.86 5.37
C TRP A 123 -12.25 2.94 4.79
N MET A 124 -11.72 3.81 3.93
CA MET A 124 -12.51 4.86 3.26
C MET A 124 -13.55 4.27 2.30
N VAL A 125 -13.14 3.33 1.44
CA VAL A 125 -14.05 2.69 0.47
C VAL A 125 -15.13 1.90 1.19
N ARG A 126 -14.76 1.13 2.22
CA ARG A 126 -15.72 0.39 3.05
C ARG A 126 -16.74 1.33 3.69
N ARG A 127 -16.30 2.43 4.31
CA ARG A 127 -17.22 3.41 4.91
C ARG A 127 -18.18 4.01 3.86
N ALA A 128 -17.67 4.35 2.68
CA ALA A 128 -18.48 4.91 1.60
C ALA A 128 -19.51 3.92 1.03
N LEU A 129 -19.20 2.63 1.01
CA LEU A 129 -20.16 1.59 0.59
C LEU A 129 -21.22 1.33 1.66
N VAL A 130 -20.83 1.22 2.93
CA VAL A 130 -21.78 1.04 4.05
C VAL A 130 -22.74 2.21 4.14
N SER A 131 -22.28 3.45 3.98
CA SER A 131 -23.16 4.63 4.01
C SER A 131 -24.13 4.68 2.84
N ARG A 132 -23.78 4.10 1.69
CA ARG A 132 -24.69 3.97 0.54
C ARG A 132 -25.78 2.94 0.78
N GLU A 133 -25.43 1.79 1.35
CA GLU A 133 -26.42 0.79 1.74
C GLU A 133 -27.41 1.37 2.76
N ALA A 134 -26.91 2.11 3.76
CA ALA A 134 -27.75 2.73 4.79
C ALA A 134 -28.65 3.88 4.27
N ALA A 135 -28.32 4.50 3.12
CA ALA A 135 -29.12 5.55 2.51
C ALA A 135 -30.12 5.03 1.45
N GLN A 136 -30.08 3.74 1.15
CA GLN A 136 -31.03 3.06 0.25
C GLN A 136 -32.10 2.25 1.01
N VAL A 137 -32.02 2.21 2.35
CA VAL A 137 -33.04 1.71 3.28
C VAL A 137 -33.87 2.89 3.78
#